data_AF-A0A9J5ZR47-F1
#
_entry.id   AF-A0A9J5ZR47-F1
#
_cell.length_a   1.000
_cell.length_b   1.000
_cell.length_c   1.000
_cell.angle_alpha   90.00
_cell.angle_beta   90.00
_cell.angle_gamma   90.00
#
_symmetry.space_group_name_H-M   'P 1'
#
loop_
_entity.id
_entity.type
_entity.pdbx_description
1 polymer ?
#
loop_
_entity_poly.entity_id
_entity_poly.type
_entity_poly.pdbx_seq_one_letter_code
_entity_poly.pdbx_strand_id
1 'polypeptide(L)' 'MDRAKESIEKAFNFDTRKYKSVFEIIDARWTDQLHQPLHAAGHILNPRLYYKNNGMKTLTEDVW' A
#
# COMPACT_ATOMS: atom_id res chain seq x y z
N MET A 1 5.13 0.92 3.95
CA MET A 1 4.67 -0.20 4.80
C MET A 1 3.88 0.31 6.03
N ASP A 2 4.01 1.59 6.36
CA ASP A 2 3.55 2.16 7.64
C ASP A 2 2.03 2.11 7.82
N ARG A 3 1.25 2.40 6.77
CA ARG A 3 -0.22 2.30 6.81
C ARG A 3 -0.73 0.91 7.21
N ALA A 4 -0.03 -0.15 6.80
CA ALA A 4 -0.41 -1.52 7.17
C ALA A 4 -0.09 -1.79 8.65
N LYS A 5 1.09 -1.37 9.12
CA LYS A 5 1.48 -1.46 10.53
C LYS A 5 0.53 -0.66 11.44
N GLU A 6 0.19 0.57 11.08
CA GLU A 6 -0.78 1.41 11.80
C GLU A 6 -2.18 0.78 11.88
N SER A 7 -2.62 0.12 10.81
CA SER A 7 -3.93 -0.56 10.80
C SER A 7 -3.95 -1.76 11.75
N ILE A 8 -2.84 -2.49 11.80
CA ILE A 8 -2.65 -3.62 12.73
C ILE A 8 -2.62 -3.11 14.18
N GLU A 9 -1.88 -2.04 14.46
CA GLU A 9 -1.83 -1.42 15.79
C GLU A 9 -3.24 -1.02 16.27
N LYS A 10 -4.00 -0.35 15.42
CA LYS A 10 -5.39 0.02 15.70
C LYS A 10 -6.27 -1.19 15.96
N ALA A 11 -6.14 -2.25 15.16
CA ALA A 11 -6.92 -3.48 15.31
C ALA A 11 -6.65 -4.21 16.63
N PHE A 12 -5.44 -4.06 17.19
CA PHE A 12 -5.05 -4.65 18.48
C PHE A 12 -5.08 -3.66 19.65
N ASN A 13 -5.78 -2.52 19.51
CA ASN A 13 -5.88 -1.49 20.52
C ASN A 13 -4.51 -1.02 21.05
N PHE A 14 -3.50 -0.97 20.18
CA PHE A 14 -2.13 -0.59 20.51
C PHE A 14 -1.46 -1.47 21.59
N ASP A 15 -1.98 -2.68 21.86
CA ASP A 15 -1.31 -3.65 22.74
C ASP A 15 -0.14 -4.31 22.01
N THR A 16 1.05 -3.76 22.21
CA THR A 16 2.30 -4.16 21.54
C THR A 16 2.60 -5.66 21.66
N ARG A 17 2.17 -6.31 22.75
CA ARG A 17 2.40 -7.75 22.96
C ARG A 17 1.67 -8.61 21.92
N LYS A 18 0.60 -8.09 21.31
CA LYS A 18 -0.24 -8.82 20.35
C LYS A 18 0.26 -8.73 18.91
N TYR A 19 0.97 -7.67 18.55
CA TYR A 19 1.38 -7.43 17.15
C TYR A 19 2.89 -7.33 16.92
N LYS A 20 3.71 -7.31 17.97
CA LYS A 20 5.17 -7.25 17.83
C LYS A 20 5.71 -8.39 16.95
N SER A 21 5.29 -9.63 17.20
CA SER A 21 5.71 -10.79 16.39
C SER A 21 5.22 -10.72 14.95
N VAL A 22 4.04 -10.12 14.72
CA VAL A 22 3.51 -9.87 13.38
C VAL A 22 4.39 -8.87 12.63
N PHE A 23 4.87 -7.83 13.31
CA PHE A 23 5.79 -6.85 12.72
C PHE A 23 7.14 -7.47 12.37
N GLU A 24 7.68 -8.33 13.24
CA GLU A 24 8.93 -9.06 12.96
C GLU A 24 8.81 -9.93 11.70
N ILE A 25 7.71 -10.66 11.52
CA ILE A 25 7.45 -11.46 10.31
C ILE A 25 7.31 -10.56 9.07
N ILE A 26 6.60 -9.46 9.21
CA ILE A 26 6.42 -8.47 8.15
C ILE A 26 7.77 -7.89 7.71
N ASP A 27 8.62 -7.50 8.66
CA ASP A 27 9.90 -6.85 8.39
C ASP A 27 10.91 -7.80 7.75
N ALA A 28 10.91 -9.07 8.18
CA ALA A 28 11.71 -10.12 7.54
C ALA A 28 11.31 -10.31 6.08
N ARG A 29 10.00 -10.46 5.81
CA ARG A 29 9.50 -10.59 4.43
C ARG A 29 9.71 -9.34 3.59
N TRP A 30 9.61 -8.16 4.20
CA TRP A 30 9.82 -6.90 3.53
C TRP A 30 11.27 -6.80 3.03
N THR A 31 12.24 -7.07 3.91
CA THR A 31 13.67 -7.04 3.59
C THR A 31 14.05 -8.09 2.54
N ASP A 32 13.57 -9.32 2.70
CA ASP A 32 14.05 -10.45 1.89
C ASP A 32 13.35 -10.57 0.52
N GLN A 33 12.08 -10.16 0.41
CA GLN A 33 11.27 -10.44 -0.79
C GLN A 33 10.68 -9.18 -1.45
N LEU A 34 10.23 -8.20 -0.67
CA LEU A 34 9.49 -7.04 -1.19
C LEU A 34 10.36 -5.81 -1.43
N HIS A 35 11.58 -5.77 -0.91
CA HIS A 35 12.54 -4.68 -1.16
C HIS A 35 13.27 -4.80 -2.51
N GLN A 36 12.70 -5.54 -3.46
CA GLN A 36 13.26 -5.65 -4.80
C GLN A 36 12.89 -4.41 -5.64
N PRO A 37 13.82 -3.92 -6.48
CA PRO A 37 13.57 -2.78 -7.38
C PRO A 37 12.29 -2.94 -8.21
N LEU A 38 11.96 -4.18 -8.60
CA LEU A 38 10.76 -4.49 -9.36
C LEU A 38 9.46 -4.20 -8.58
N HIS A 39 9.41 -4.49 -7.29
CA HIS A 39 8.23 -4.23 -6.47
C HIS A 39 8.04 -2.74 -6.21
N ALA A 40 9.14 -2.02 -5.95
CA ALA A 40 9.13 -0.56 -5.82
C ALA A 40 8.68 0.12 -7.13
N ALA A 41 9.21 -0.33 -8.28
CA ALA A 41 8.78 0.15 -9.59
C ALA A 41 7.30 -0.14 -9.85
N GLY A 42 6.82 -1.36 -9.57
CA GLY A 42 5.41 -1.72 -9.72
C GLY A 42 4.48 -0.89 -8.84
N HIS A 43 4.91 -0.52 -7.63
CA HIS A 43 4.16 0.37 -6.76
C HIS A 43 4.06 1.79 -7.34
N ILE A 44 5.18 2.39 -7.74
CA ILE A 44 5.25 3.74 -8.31
C ILE A 44 4.43 3.82 -9.62
N LEU A 45 4.57 2.82 -10.47
CA LEU A 45 3.91 2.78 -11.78
C LEU A 45 2.43 2.39 -11.69
N ASN A 46 1.89 2.06 -10.51
CA ASN A 46 0.49 1.67 -10.37
C ASN A 46 -0.45 2.87 -10.62
N PRO A 47 -1.20 2.90 -11.74
CA PRO A 47 -2.06 4.01 -12.10
C PRO A 47 -3.15 4.25 -11.06
N ARG A 48 -3.68 3.19 -10.47
CA ARG A 48 -4.76 3.26 -9.48
C ARG A 48 -4.35 3.96 -8.19
N LEU A 49 -3.05 3.97 -7.88
CA LEU A 49 -2.52 4.57 -6.65
C LEU A 49 -2.00 5.99 -6.87
N TYR A 50 -1.33 6.24 -8.00
CA TYR A 50 -0.55 7.47 -8.19
C TYR A 50 -1.00 8.34 -9.37
N TYR A 51 -1.83 7.82 -10.26
CA TYR A 51 -2.31 8.56 -11.41
C TYR A 51 -3.82 8.77 -11.28
N LYS A 52 -4.27 10.02 -11.32
CA LYS A 52 -5.72 10.28 -11.46
C LYS A 52 -6.15 9.63 -12.76
N ASN A 53 -7.20 8.82 -12.75
CA ASN A 53 -7.80 8.37 -13.99
C ASN A 53 -8.42 9.59 -14.71
N ASN A 54 -7.70 10.16 -15.68
CA ASN A 54 -8.18 11.29 -16.48
C ASN A 54 -9.30 10.86 -17.45
N GLY A 55 -9.55 9.55 -17.60
CA GLY A 55 -10.47 8.99 -18.59
C GLY A 55 -11.95 9.28 -18.36
N MET A 56 -12.31 9.95 -17.26
CA MET A 56 -13.68 10.45 -17.04
C MET A 56 -13.86 11.94 -17.37
N LYS A 57 -12.87 12.59 -18.01
CA LYS A 57 -13.05 13.97 -18.52
C LYS A 57 -13.36 14.06 -20.01
N THR A 58 -13.26 12.97 -20.77
CA THR A 58 -13.45 13.00 -22.23
C THR A 58 -14.69 12.27 -22.72
N LEU A 59 -15.54 11.75 -21.82
CA LEU A 59 -16.78 11.04 -22.19
C LEU A 59 -18.06 11.76 -21.72
N THR A 60 -17.94 12.98 -21.18
CA THR A 60 -19.09 13.73 -20.66
C THR A 60 -19.22 15.16 -21.21
N GLU A 61 -18.39 15.58 -22.17
CA GLU A 61 -18.51 16.90 -22.83
C GLU A 61 -18.78 16.83 -24.33
N ASP A 62 -18.87 15.63 -24.93
CA ASP A 62 -19.40 15.45 -26.29
C ASP A 62 -20.71 14.66 -26.22
N VAL A 63 -21.77 15.23 -26.81
CA VAL A 63 -23.17 14.78 -26.81
C VAL A 63 -24.01 15.30 -25.63
N TRP A 64 -24.19 16.62 -25.54
CA TRP A 64 -25.39 17.36 -26.02
C TRP A 64 -25.11 18.86 -25.98
#